data_AF-A0A288Q494-F1
#
_entry.id   AF-A0A288Q494-F1
#
_cell.length_a   1.000
_cell.length_b   1.000
_cell.length_c   1.000
_cell.angle_alpha   90.00
_cell.angle_beta   90.00
_cell.angle_gamma   90.00
#
_symmetry.space_group_name_H-M   'P 1'
#
loop_
_entity.id
_entity.type
_entity.pdbx_description
1 polymer ?
#
loop_
_entity_poly.entity_id
_entity_poly.type
_entity_poly.pdbx_seq_one_letter_code
_entity_poly.pdbx_strand_id
1 'polypeptide(L)'
;CLKWNLTHKRTFHSSCDALSELYCNRKAPVIEFSDDVLFTSTYLLNPSVILSFFKSLKGKGGIYMFRYKKDPKVFYIGRTKDFHKRFKDHLSSNLKDRFHKFANSIGWDQFEFSIIEICDLSIQQDREDFYLQKYLPLLNTIFKSNFSEIQSYDSLYEILRLRQSKFDSDNKDLYLYVYEYCNNQISTNYLLFSSISASSKEYGIARETISVYLNTYVPYKNLLFLTNKIECFDLAGKLVSDAMQGLKLNHNIAKKIWMYFIESKDTVVKTELESKSAVAKLLGVQHLVITNHLDKLIKGGINGHYIFNHELNDLELEKLIELSSLRKTRNRTVWAYNAITLELITDSFNSIQKAAEFFNVDYRSVVRHLDTELATKKGNYLVLFFNDKLTDLKRKELLNNLKLAKNETTEIWVYKKLDDKFILMNSNETGFSSKHLAAKELKLSHKTISKFLNTHKDYKGLYFYSIKL
;
A
#
# COMPACT_ATOMS: atom_id res chain seq x y z
N CYS A 1 -12.30 -6.66 39.61
CA CYS A 1 -12.83 -7.99 39.22
C CYS A 1 -14.20 -7.84 38.57
N LEU A 2 -14.28 -7.81 37.24
CA LEU A 2 -15.57 -7.89 36.53
C LEU A 2 -16.04 -9.35 36.51
N LYS A 3 -17.19 -9.64 37.13
CA LYS A 3 -17.86 -10.95 37.07
C LYS A 3 -18.26 -11.22 35.62
N TRP A 4 -17.70 -12.26 35.02
CA TRP A 4 -18.09 -12.78 33.71
C TRP A 4 -19.40 -13.55 33.86
N ASN A 5 -20.51 -13.02 33.33
CA ASN A 5 -21.79 -13.73 33.34
C ASN A 5 -21.91 -14.58 32.06
N LEU A 6 -21.24 -15.74 32.04
CA LEU A 6 -21.14 -16.66 30.89
C LEU A 6 -22.36 -17.60 30.72
N THR A 7 -23.28 -17.62 31.69
CA THR A 7 -24.38 -18.59 31.78
C THR A 7 -25.39 -18.48 30.62
N HIS A 8 -25.61 -17.29 30.06
CA HIS A 8 -26.51 -17.09 28.91
C HIS A 8 -25.92 -17.51 27.56
N LYS A 9 -24.64 -17.87 27.47
CA LYS A 9 -23.95 -18.21 26.20
C LYS A 9 -23.80 -19.71 25.95
N ARG A 10 -24.34 -20.53 26.86
CA ARG A 10 -24.38 -22.00 26.78
C ARG A 10 -25.68 -22.55 26.18
N THR A 11 -26.65 -21.70 25.85
CA THR A 11 -27.94 -22.17 25.34
C THR A 11 -27.78 -22.65 23.90
N PHE A 12 -27.71 -23.96 23.74
CA PHE A 12 -27.77 -24.65 22.45
C PHE A 12 -29.17 -24.50 21.86
N HIS A 13 -29.29 -23.82 20.71
CA HIS A 13 -30.33 -24.17 19.76
C HIS A 13 -29.65 -24.95 18.64
N SER A 14 -29.61 -26.28 18.79
CA SER A 14 -29.23 -27.14 17.69
C SER A 14 -30.32 -27.06 16.63
N SER A 15 -30.13 -26.24 15.61
CA SER A 15 -30.75 -26.54 14.33
C SER A 15 -29.64 -26.81 13.33
N CYS A 16 -29.74 -27.97 12.69
CA CYS A 16 -29.00 -28.29 11.46
C CYS A 16 -29.16 -27.17 10.41
N ASP A 17 -30.25 -26.40 10.54
CA ASP A 17 -30.63 -25.28 9.68
C ASP A 17 -29.66 -24.08 9.74
N ALA A 18 -29.01 -23.81 10.88
CA ALA A 18 -28.10 -22.65 10.96
C ALA A 18 -26.87 -22.79 10.06
N LEU A 19 -26.36 -24.02 9.88
CA LEU A 19 -25.23 -24.29 9.00
C LEU A 19 -25.67 -24.20 7.53
N SER A 20 -26.81 -24.80 7.17
CA SER A 20 -27.34 -24.74 5.80
C SER A 20 -27.69 -23.29 5.38
N GLU A 21 -28.18 -22.47 6.31
CA GLU A 21 -28.41 -21.03 6.09
C GLU A 21 -27.14 -20.25 5.75
N LEU A 22 -25.98 -20.59 6.33
CA LEU A 22 -24.70 -19.93 5.99
C LEU A 22 -24.27 -20.16 4.53
N TYR A 23 -24.57 -21.34 4.01
CA TYR A 23 -24.27 -21.74 2.64
C TYR A 23 -25.38 -21.35 1.66
N CYS A 24 -26.59 -21.09 2.15
CA CYS A 24 -27.70 -20.65 1.34
C CYS A 24 -27.35 -19.33 0.62
N ASN A 25 -27.46 -19.31 -0.70
CA ASN A 25 -27.13 -18.17 -1.58
C ASN A 25 -25.64 -17.72 -1.56
N ARG A 26 -24.73 -18.51 -0.98
CA ARG A 26 -23.29 -18.23 -1.03
C ARG A 26 -22.76 -18.55 -2.44
N LYS A 27 -22.51 -17.51 -3.25
CA LYS A 27 -21.98 -17.68 -4.61
C LYS A 27 -20.46 -17.69 -4.78
N ALA A 28 -19.67 -17.44 -3.73
CA ALA A 28 -18.21 -17.55 -3.85
C ALA A 28 -17.71 -18.85 -3.23
N PRO A 29 -16.56 -19.39 -3.69
CA PRO A 29 -16.03 -20.64 -3.18
C PRO A 29 -15.77 -20.53 -1.69
N VAL A 30 -15.88 -21.67 -1.01
CA VAL A 30 -15.55 -21.79 0.40
C VAL A 30 -14.17 -22.41 0.48
N ILE A 31 -13.20 -21.60 0.91
CA ILE A 31 -11.79 -21.97 0.98
C ILE A 31 -11.46 -22.21 2.44
N GLU A 32 -10.95 -23.40 2.75
CA GLU A 32 -10.46 -23.71 4.09
C GLU A 32 -9.19 -22.92 4.39
N PHE A 33 -9.05 -22.42 5.62
CA PHE A 33 -7.85 -21.70 6.02
C PHE A 33 -6.69 -22.68 6.21
N SER A 34 -5.61 -22.45 5.48
CA SER A 34 -4.47 -23.38 5.35
C SER A 34 -3.13 -22.83 5.84
N ASP A 35 -3.04 -21.55 6.18
CA ASP A 35 -1.79 -20.96 6.68
C ASP A 35 -1.53 -21.38 8.13
N ASP A 36 -0.28 -21.27 8.58
CA ASP A 36 0.08 -21.51 9.97
C ASP A 36 -0.54 -20.46 10.89
N VAL A 37 -0.91 -20.90 12.11
CA VAL A 37 -1.41 -20.02 13.18
C VAL A 37 -0.42 -20.00 14.34
N LEU A 38 -0.19 -18.82 14.92
CA LEU A 38 0.81 -18.65 15.99
C LEU A 38 0.35 -19.25 17.31
N PHE A 39 -0.92 -19.05 17.65
CA PHE A 39 -1.51 -19.52 18.90
C PHE A 39 -2.98 -19.88 18.68
N THR A 40 -3.47 -20.94 19.32
CA THR A 40 -4.88 -21.32 19.30
C THR A 40 -5.38 -21.64 20.70
N SER A 41 -6.58 -21.17 21.04
CA SER A 41 -7.32 -21.57 22.23
C SER A 41 -8.62 -22.25 21.83
N THR A 42 -8.82 -23.48 22.30
CA THR A 42 -10.03 -24.27 22.04
C THR A 42 -11.07 -24.16 23.16
N TYR A 43 -10.71 -23.61 24.33
CA TYR A 43 -11.59 -23.52 25.51
C TYR A 43 -12.00 -22.08 25.81
N LEU A 44 -12.84 -21.52 24.94
CA LEU A 44 -13.16 -20.08 24.95
C LEU A 44 -13.92 -19.59 26.18
N LEU A 45 -14.62 -20.48 26.88
CA LEU A 45 -15.43 -20.14 28.05
C LEU A 45 -14.74 -20.47 29.38
N ASN A 46 -13.50 -20.98 29.37
CA ASN A 46 -12.74 -21.25 30.58
C ASN A 46 -11.88 -20.03 30.96
N PRO A 47 -12.19 -19.31 32.05
CA PRO A 47 -11.48 -18.08 32.40
C PRO A 47 -9.98 -18.30 32.65
N SER A 48 -9.59 -19.41 33.27
CA SER A 48 -8.19 -19.72 33.59
C SER A 48 -7.38 -20.00 32.32
N VAL A 49 -7.95 -20.75 31.36
CA VAL A 49 -7.31 -21.02 30.07
C VAL A 49 -7.16 -19.72 29.27
N ILE A 50 -8.20 -18.89 29.23
CA ILE A 50 -8.18 -17.61 28.51
C ILE A 50 -7.18 -16.62 29.12
N LEU A 51 -7.10 -16.55 30.46
CA LEU A 51 -6.10 -15.71 31.13
C LEU A 51 -4.67 -16.16 30.82
N SER A 52 -4.42 -17.47 30.80
CA SER A 52 -3.12 -18.03 30.42
C SER A 52 -2.79 -17.73 28.95
N PHE A 53 -3.75 -17.95 28.05
CA PHE A 53 -3.61 -17.71 26.62
C PHE A 53 -3.22 -16.27 26.29
N PHE A 54 -3.87 -15.28 26.92
CA PHE A 54 -3.56 -13.87 26.65
C PHE A 54 -2.38 -13.30 27.45
N LYS A 55 -1.76 -14.08 28.35
CA LYS A 55 -0.65 -13.59 29.19
C LYS A 55 0.54 -13.13 28.36
N SER A 56 0.93 -13.89 27.33
CA SER A 56 2.04 -13.56 26.41
C SER A 56 1.65 -12.58 25.29
N LEU A 57 0.35 -12.28 25.17
CA LEU A 57 -0.23 -11.42 24.13
C LEU A 57 -0.69 -10.05 24.66
N LYS A 58 -0.38 -9.73 25.92
CA LYS A 58 -0.82 -8.49 26.57
C LYS A 58 -0.33 -7.27 25.78
N GLY A 59 -1.27 -6.41 25.37
CA GLY A 59 -1.00 -5.20 24.61
C GLY A 59 -0.59 -5.44 23.14
N LYS A 60 -0.62 -6.69 22.66
CA LYS A 60 -0.35 -7.02 21.27
C LYS A 60 -1.63 -7.05 20.44
N GLY A 61 -1.51 -6.64 19.19
CA GLY A 61 -2.56 -6.65 18.19
C GLY A 61 -2.11 -7.30 16.88
N GLY A 62 -3.04 -7.47 15.96
CA GLY A 62 -2.82 -8.12 14.67
C GLY A 62 -4.10 -8.78 14.16
N ILE A 63 -3.93 -9.90 13.47
CA ILE A 63 -5.01 -10.66 12.82
C ILE A 63 -5.34 -11.90 13.64
N TYR A 64 -6.64 -12.15 13.83
CA TYR A 64 -7.16 -13.30 14.55
C TYR A 64 -8.27 -13.99 13.76
N MET A 65 -8.61 -15.19 14.18
CA MET A 65 -9.66 -16.02 13.60
C MET A 65 -10.51 -16.68 14.67
N PHE A 66 -11.81 -16.75 14.44
CA PHE A 66 -12.70 -17.70 15.10
C PHE A 66 -13.03 -18.82 14.11
N ARG A 67 -12.76 -20.08 14.47
CA ARG A 67 -13.07 -21.24 13.62
C ARG A 67 -14.05 -22.17 14.32
N TYR A 68 -15.05 -22.63 13.59
CA TYR A 68 -16.03 -23.59 14.09
C TYR A 68 -15.40 -25.00 14.11
N LYS A 69 -15.47 -25.68 15.26
CA LYS A 69 -14.76 -26.95 15.48
C LYS A 69 -15.27 -28.11 14.62
N LYS A 70 -16.55 -28.10 14.23
CA LYS A 70 -17.15 -29.21 13.46
C LYS A 70 -16.98 -29.08 11.95
N ASP A 71 -16.73 -27.87 11.46
CA ASP A 71 -16.50 -27.61 10.03
C ASP A 71 -15.41 -26.54 9.88
N PRO A 72 -14.17 -26.92 9.52
CA PRO A 72 -13.04 -25.99 9.44
C PRO A 72 -13.21 -24.92 8.35
N LYS A 73 -14.17 -25.10 7.43
CA LYS A 73 -14.52 -24.13 6.41
C LYS A 73 -15.36 -22.97 6.95
N VAL A 74 -15.92 -23.10 8.14
CA VAL A 74 -16.75 -22.09 8.80
C VAL A 74 -15.90 -21.31 9.79
N PHE A 75 -15.40 -20.15 9.35
CA PHE A 75 -14.58 -19.27 10.17
C PHE A 75 -14.85 -17.80 9.88
N TYR A 76 -14.41 -16.98 10.82
CA TYR A 76 -14.39 -15.52 10.81
C TYR A 76 -12.94 -15.05 10.96
N ILE A 77 -12.52 -14.05 10.18
CA ILE A 77 -11.23 -13.37 10.34
C ILE A 77 -11.47 -11.91 10.73
N GLY A 78 -10.69 -11.41 11.67
CA GLY A 78 -10.76 -10.02 12.10
C GLY A 78 -9.39 -9.44 12.49
N ARG A 79 -9.34 -8.12 12.63
CA ARG A 79 -8.17 -7.39 13.17
C ARG A 79 -8.41 -6.67 14.49
N THR A 80 -7.34 -6.45 15.24
CA THR A 80 -7.41 -5.68 16.49
C THR A 80 -6.09 -5.07 16.94
N LYS A 81 -6.19 -3.95 17.67
CA LYS A 81 -5.07 -3.34 18.43
C LYS A 81 -4.68 -4.14 19.67
N ASP A 82 -5.65 -4.85 20.25
CA ASP A 82 -5.46 -5.66 21.45
C ASP A 82 -6.33 -6.93 21.33
N PHE A 83 -5.68 -8.10 21.33
CA PHE A 83 -6.39 -9.37 21.16
C PHE A 83 -7.33 -9.70 22.33
N HIS A 84 -6.88 -9.47 23.56
CA HIS A 84 -7.64 -9.81 24.76
C HIS A 84 -8.90 -8.95 24.88
N LYS A 85 -8.77 -7.65 24.60
CA LYS A 85 -9.90 -6.72 24.60
C LYS A 85 -10.91 -7.11 23.52
N ARG A 86 -10.44 -7.34 22.29
CA ARG A 86 -11.33 -7.71 21.18
C ARG A 86 -12.05 -9.04 21.40
N PHE A 87 -11.37 -10.03 21.94
CA PHE A 87 -11.97 -11.31 22.31
C PHE A 87 -13.14 -11.11 23.28
N LYS A 88 -12.94 -10.30 24.33
CA LYS A 88 -13.99 -9.93 25.28
C LYS A 88 -15.13 -9.15 24.62
N ASP A 89 -14.81 -8.24 23.71
CA ASP A 89 -15.82 -7.45 23.00
C ASP A 89 -16.73 -8.38 22.17
N HIS A 90 -16.19 -9.37 21.46
CA HIS A 90 -17.01 -10.40 20.78
C HIS A 90 -17.89 -11.18 21.74
N LEU A 91 -17.33 -11.58 22.88
CA LEU A 91 -18.09 -12.33 23.89
C LEU A 91 -19.11 -11.48 24.65
N SER A 92 -19.09 -10.15 24.57
CA SER A 92 -20.08 -9.27 25.23
C SER A 92 -21.00 -8.56 24.24
N SER A 93 -20.69 -8.67 22.95
CA SER A 93 -21.42 -8.06 21.85
C SER A 93 -22.78 -8.71 21.61
N ASN A 94 -23.79 -7.85 21.39
CA ASN A 94 -25.11 -8.20 20.87
C ASN A 94 -25.25 -7.82 19.38
N LEU A 95 -24.13 -7.75 18.65
CA LEU A 95 -24.15 -7.45 17.23
C LEU A 95 -25.00 -8.48 16.47
N LYS A 96 -25.72 -7.99 15.46
CA LYS A 96 -26.61 -8.80 14.61
C LYS A 96 -25.97 -9.13 13.26
N ASP A 97 -24.64 -9.04 13.17
CA ASP A 97 -23.90 -9.49 11.99
C ASP A 97 -23.92 -11.02 11.89
N ARG A 98 -23.52 -11.55 10.73
CA ARG A 98 -23.57 -12.97 10.41
C ARG A 98 -22.78 -13.81 11.42
N PHE A 99 -21.56 -13.37 11.77
CA PHE A 99 -20.71 -14.07 12.72
C PHE A 99 -21.38 -14.20 14.09
N HIS A 100 -21.84 -13.09 14.67
CA HIS A 100 -22.44 -13.12 16.01
C HIS A 100 -23.79 -13.82 16.02
N LYS A 101 -24.62 -13.70 14.97
CA LYS A 101 -25.86 -14.47 14.84
C LYS A 101 -25.60 -15.97 14.87
N PHE A 102 -24.64 -16.43 14.06
CA PHE A 102 -24.27 -17.85 14.02
C PHE A 102 -23.62 -18.31 15.32
N ALA A 103 -22.64 -17.57 15.86
CA ALA A 103 -21.99 -17.94 17.12
C ALA A 103 -22.96 -18.00 18.31
N ASN A 104 -23.96 -17.10 18.35
CA ASN A 104 -25.00 -17.11 19.38
C ASN A 104 -26.04 -18.23 19.18
N SER A 105 -26.26 -18.73 17.97
CA SER A 105 -27.19 -19.85 17.74
C SER A 105 -26.56 -21.20 18.07
N ILE A 106 -25.31 -21.43 17.65
CA ILE A 106 -24.64 -22.73 17.83
C ILE A 106 -23.85 -22.85 19.14
N GLY A 107 -23.52 -21.74 19.79
CA GLY A 107 -22.75 -21.70 21.04
C GLY A 107 -21.26 -21.36 20.84
N TRP A 108 -20.74 -20.48 21.70
CA TRP A 108 -19.35 -20.00 21.64
C TRP A 108 -18.30 -21.04 22.04
N ASP A 109 -18.70 -22.07 22.80
CA ASP A 109 -17.86 -23.22 23.15
C ASP A 109 -17.54 -24.12 21.95
N GLN A 110 -18.31 -24.02 20.88
CA GLN A 110 -18.09 -24.75 19.63
C GLN A 110 -17.06 -24.08 18.71
N PHE A 111 -16.49 -22.94 19.13
CA PHE A 111 -15.43 -22.25 18.40
C PHE A 111 -14.07 -22.45 19.06
N GLU A 112 -13.03 -22.33 18.25
CA GLU A 112 -11.68 -22.01 18.67
C GLU A 112 -11.32 -20.59 18.25
N PHE A 113 -10.38 -19.98 18.97
CA PHE A 113 -9.87 -18.65 18.72
C PHE A 113 -8.37 -18.74 18.46
N SER A 114 -7.94 -18.29 17.29
CA SER A 114 -6.56 -18.36 16.83
C SER A 114 -5.99 -16.98 16.55
N ILE A 115 -4.71 -16.79 16.89
CA ILE A 115 -3.92 -15.65 16.44
C ILE A 115 -3.21 -16.09 15.17
N ILE A 116 -3.54 -15.42 14.05
CA ILE A 116 -2.91 -15.68 12.76
C ILE A 116 -1.58 -14.94 12.67
N GLU A 117 -1.59 -13.65 12.99
CA GLU A 117 -0.44 -12.77 12.78
C GLU A 117 -0.41 -11.67 13.83
N ILE A 118 0.78 -11.35 14.37
CA ILE A 118 1.00 -10.19 15.24
C ILE A 118 1.63 -9.11 14.38
N CYS A 119 0.96 -7.96 14.24
CA CYS A 119 1.42 -6.90 13.36
C CYS A 119 0.98 -5.50 13.82
N ASP A 120 1.75 -4.49 13.40
CA ASP A 120 1.52 -3.10 13.78
C ASP A 120 0.22 -2.54 13.22
N LEU A 121 -0.41 -1.65 13.98
CA LEU A 121 -1.69 -1.02 13.62
C LEU A 121 -1.69 -0.43 12.20
N SER A 122 -0.55 0.09 11.72
CA SER A 122 -0.50 0.70 10.40
C SER A 122 -0.62 -0.27 9.23
N ILE A 123 -0.38 -1.57 9.45
CA ILE A 123 -0.49 -2.60 8.40
C ILE A 123 -1.64 -3.57 8.65
N GLN A 124 -2.30 -3.53 9.82
CA GLN A 124 -3.40 -4.45 10.15
C GLN A 124 -4.57 -4.41 9.15
N GLN A 125 -4.88 -3.26 8.54
CA GLN A 125 -5.92 -3.18 7.51
C GLN A 125 -5.53 -4.02 6.29
N ASP A 126 -4.34 -3.77 5.73
CA ASP A 126 -3.83 -4.51 4.58
C ASP A 126 -3.76 -6.02 4.84
N ARG A 127 -3.33 -6.41 6.04
CA ARG A 127 -3.22 -7.81 6.44
C ARG A 127 -4.59 -8.47 6.61
N GLU A 128 -5.57 -7.79 7.20
CA GLU A 128 -6.93 -8.30 7.25
C GLU A 128 -7.50 -8.50 5.84
N ASP A 129 -7.32 -7.51 4.95
CA ASP A 129 -7.77 -7.58 3.57
C ASP A 129 -7.11 -8.73 2.80
N PHE A 130 -5.81 -8.95 3.01
CA PHE A 130 -5.07 -10.12 2.49
C PHE A 130 -5.79 -11.43 2.83
N TYR A 131 -6.09 -11.65 4.11
CA TYR A 131 -6.71 -12.90 4.55
C TYR A 131 -8.16 -13.03 4.12
N LEU A 132 -8.93 -11.93 4.15
CA LEU A 132 -10.31 -11.92 3.69
C LEU A 132 -10.42 -12.25 2.21
N GLN A 133 -9.49 -11.76 1.38
CA GLN A 133 -9.48 -12.03 -0.06
C GLN A 133 -8.95 -13.43 -0.37
N LYS A 134 -7.91 -13.88 0.33
CA LYS A 134 -7.33 -15.22 0.16
C LYS A 134 -8.30 -16.33 0.52
N TYR A 135 -9.07 -16.16 1.60
CA TYR A 135 -9.85 -17.24 2.21
C TYR A 135 -11.37 -17.08 2.15
N LEU A 136 -11.87 -15.88 1.84
CA LEU A 136 -13.29 -15.59 1.67
C LEU A 136 -14.19 -16.16 2.80
N PRO A 137 -13.90 -15.86 4.09
CA PRO A 137 -14.48 -16.57 5.23
C PRO A 137 -16.01 -16.45 5.28
N LEU A 138 -16.70 -17.56 5.58
CA LEU A 138 -18.16 -17.64 5.57
C LEU A 138 -18.85 -16.67 6.56
N LEU A 139 -18.24 -16.49 7.73
CA LEU A 139 -18.84 -15.74 8.83
C LEU A 139 -18.59 -14.23 8.73
N ASN A 140 -17.65 -13.79 7.90
CA ASN A 140 -17.51 -12.38 7.57
C ASN A 140 -18.72 -11.94 6.72
N THR A 141 -19.41 -10.89 7.14
CA THR A 141 -20.39 -10.22 6.28
C THR A 141 -19.62 -9.63 5.11
N ILE A 142 -19.80 -10.21 3.93
CA ILE A 142 -19.16 -9.77 2.69
C ILE A 142 -19.55 -8.29 2.48
N PHE A 143 -18.57 -7.43 2.78
CA PHE A 143 -18.42 -6.01 2.46
C PHE A 143 -19.62 -5.08 2.67
N LYS A 144 -19.69 -4.43 3.86
CA LYS A 144 -20.54 -3.26 4.10
C LYS A 144 -19.78 -1.99 4.53
N SER A 145 -18.48 -1.90 4.28
CA SER A 145 -17.68 -0.72 4.64
C SER A 145 -16.79 -0.30 3.46
N ASN A 146 -17.21 0.73 2.72
CA ASN A 146 -16.39 1.70 1.98
C ASN A 146 -15.14 1.20 1.22
N PHE A 147 -15.18 0.00 0.64
CA PHE A 147 -14.12 -0.49 -0.24
C PHE A 147 -14.51 -0.23 -1.69
N SER A 148 -14.16 0.95 -2.20
CA SER A 148 -14.34 1.33 -3.61
C SER A 148 -13.42 0.60 -4.59
N GLU A 149 -12.51 -0.26 -4.10
CA GLU A 149 -11.52 -0.97 -4.94
C GLU A 149 -11.69 -2.49 -4.96
N ILE A 150 -12.62 -3.05 -4.17
CA ILE A 150 -12.93 -4.48 -4.25
C ILE A 150 -14.13 -4.65 -5.18
N GLN A 151 -13.85 -4.87 -6.47
CA GLN A 151 -14.77 -5.52 -7.41
C GLN A 151 -15.11 -6.92 -6.84
N SER A 152 -15.99 -7.00 -5.84
CA SER A 152 -16.03 -8.11 -4.88
C SER A 152 -17.09 -9.18 -5.13
N TYR A 153 -17.95 -9.05 -6.13
CA TYR A 153 -18.98 -10.05 -6.38
C TYR A 153 -19.46 -10.08 -7.83
N ASP A 154 -19.75 -8.92 -8.41
CA ASP A 154 -20.21 -8.83 -9.81
C ASP A 154 -19.13 -9.34 -10.78
N SER A 155 -17.85 -9.14 -10.45
CA SER A 155 -16.73 -9.70 -11.23
C SER A 155 -16.70 -11.23 -11.20
N LEU A 156 -16.88 -11.87 -10.05
CA LEU A 156 -16.85 -13.34 -9.92
C LEU A 156 -18.06 -13.98 -10.58
N TYR A 157 -19.25 -13.42 -10.34
CA TYR A 157 -20.47 -13.89 -11.00
C TYR A 157 -20.37 -13.73 -12.52
N GLU A 158 -19.89 -12.60 -13.02
CA GLU A 158 -19.65 -12.40 -14.45
C GLU A 158 -18.56 -13.32 -15.00
N ILE A 159 -17.46 -13.59 -14.25
CA ILE A 159 -16.44 -14.57 -14.67
C ILE A 159 -17.03 -15.98 -14.78
N LEU A 160 -17.82 -16.42 -13.78
CA LEU A 160 -18.47 -17.73 -13.80
C LEU A 160 -19.52 -17.80 -14.92
N ARG A 161 -20.31 -16.74 -15.12
CA ARG A 161 -21.29 -16.62 -16.20
C ARG A 161 -20.66 -16.62 -17.59
N LEU A 162 -19.55 -15.90 -17.80
CA LEU A 162 -18.80 -15.90 -19.06
C LEU A 162 -18.20 -17.28 -19.38
N ARG A 163 -17.93 -18.10 -18.35
CA ARG A 163 -17.52 -19.49 -18.53
C ARG A 163 -18.70 -20.39 -18.88
N GLN A 164 -19.88 -20.11 -18.32
CA GLN A 164 -21.12 -20.81 -18.68
C GLN A 164 -21.58 -20.51 -20.10
N SER A 165 -21.42 -19.27 -20.59
CA SER A 165 -21.91 -18.86 -21.92
C SER A 165 -21.17 -19.52 -23.09
N LYS A 166 -20.24 -20.44 -22.83
CA LYS A 166 -19.66 -21.34 -23.84
C LYS A 166 -20.42 -22.66 -23.99
N PHE A 167 -21.52 -22.85 -23.26
CA PHE A 167 -22.34 -24.06 -23.30
C PHE A 167 -23.78 -23.75 -23.74
N ASP A 168 -24.23 -24.45 -24.79
CA ASP A 168 -25.58 -24.37 -25.36
C ASP A 168 -26.64 -24.87 -24.35
N SER A 169 -27.68 -24.06 -24.17
CA SER A 169 -28.72 -24.21 -23.14
C SER A 169 -29.90 -25.10 -23.52
N ASP A 170 -29.79 -25.96 -24.53
CA ASP A 170 -30.98 -26.53 -25.19
C ASP A 170 -31.43 -27.92 -24.71
N ASN A 171 -30.85 -28.50 -23.65
CA ASN A 171 -31.27 -29.82 -23.16
C ASN A 171 -32.19 -29.77 -21.93
N LYS A 172 -33.43 -30.23 -22.13
CA LYS A 172 -34.53 -30.27 -21.14
C LYS A 172 -34.39 -31.37 -20.07
N ASP A 173 -33.47 -32.33 -20.23
CA ASP A 173 -33.18 -33.37 -19.25
C ASP A 173 -31.72 -33.27 -18.79
N LEU A 174 -31.49 -32.42 -17.80
CA LEU A 174 -30.14 -32.07 -17.36
C LEU A 174 -29.68 -33.01 -16.23
N TYR A 175 -29.16 -34.17 -16.63
CA TYR A 175 -28.44 -35.06 -15.72
C TYR A 175 -27.18 -34.37 -15.19
N LEU A 176 -26.90 -34.57 -13.91
CA LEU A 176 -25.81 -33.91 -13.21
C LEU A 176 -24.87 -34.96 -12.61
N TYR A 177 -23.64 -34.99 -13.11
CA TYR A 177 -22.52 -35.75 -12.58
C TYR A 177 -21.82 -34.90 -11.52
N VAL A 178 -21.81 -35.37 -10.28
CA VAL A 178 -21.15 -34.71 -9.16
C VAL A 178 -19.92 -35.49 -8.73
N TYR A 179 -18.76 -34.86 -8.80
CA TYR A 179 -17.47 -35.43 -8.41
C TYR A 179 -16.96 -34.74 -7.15
N GLU A 180 -16.31 -35.50 -6.26
CA GLU A 180 -15.55 -34.91 -5.17
C GLU A 180 -14.19 -34.37 -5.67
N TYR A 181 -13.77 -33.24 -5.10
CA TYR A 181 -12.49 -32.61 -5.36
C TYR A 181 -11.79 -32.28 -4.03
N CYS A 182 -10.78 -33.08 -3.70
CA CYS A 182 -10.03 -32.98 -2.45
C CYS A 182 -8.53 -33.04 -2.76
N ASN A 183 -7.71 -32.31 -2.01
CA ASN A 183 -6.24 -32.32 -2.15
C ASN A 183 -5.75 -32.11 -3.60
N ASN A 184 -6.38 -31.20 -4.32
CA ASN A 184 -6.12 -30.90 -5.74
C ASN A 184 -6.35 -32.07 -6.71
N GLN A 185 -7.12 -33.08 -6.32
CA GLN A 185 -7.45 -34.25 -7.13
C GLN A 185 -8.96 -34.43 -7.25
N ILE A 186 -9.41 -34.84 -8.44
CA ILE A 186 -10.80 -35.19 -8.72
C ILE A 186 -10.97 -36.68 -8.43
N SER A 187 -11.96 -37.03 -7.61
CA SER A 187 -12.34 -38.41 -7.35
C SER A 187 -12.80 -39.07 -8.65
N THR A 188 -12.40 -40.32 -8.89
CA THR A 188 -12.87 -41.09 -10.05
C THR A 188 -14.34 -41.51 -9.91
N ASN A 189 -14.84 -41.54 -8.67
CA ASN A 189 -16.23 -41.82 -8.36
C ASN A 189 -17.09 -40.57 -8.54
N TYR A 190 -18.32 -40.76 -9.02
CA TYR A 190 -19.31 -39.70 -9.17
C TYR A 190 -20.70 -40.17 -8.72
N LEU A 191 -21.52 -39.21 -8.33
CA LEU A 191 -22.94 -39.39 -8.10
C LEU A 191 -23.72 -38.74 -9.24
N LEU A 192 -24.68 -39.50 -9.79
CA LEU A 192 -25.55 -39.04 -10.87
C LEU A 192 -26.89 -38.59 -10.30
N PHE A 193 -27.28 -37.35 -10.60
CA PHE A 193 -28.59 -36.80 -10.23
C PHE A 193 -29.42 -36.52 -11.47
N SER A 194 -30.73 -36.75 -11.38
CA SER A 194 -31.69 -36.45 -12.45
C SER A 194 -31.98 -34.96 -12.62
N SER A 195 -31.57 -34.12 -11.66
CA SER A 195 -31.75 -32.67 -11.74
C SER A 195 -30.84 -31.93 -10.75
N ILE A 196 -30.66 -30.63 -11.00
CA ILE A 196 -30.02 -29.70 -10.04
C ILE A 196 -30.76 -29.69 -8.70
N SER A 197 -32.09 -29.78 -8.71
CA SER A 197 -32.91 -29.78 -7.49
C SER A 197 -32.63 -31.00 -6.60
N ALA A 198 -32.40 -32.17 -7.21
CA ALA A 198 -32.04 -33.37 -6.47
C ALA A 198 -30.67 -33.24 -5.79
N SER A 199 -29.67 -32.74 -6.52
CA SER A 199 -28.33 -32.48 -5.96
C SER A 199 -28.33 -31.37 -4.89
N SER A 200 -29.14 -30.32 -5.09
CA SER A 200 -29.34 -29.22 -4.15
C SER A 200 -29.80 -29.72 -2.78
N LYS A 201 -30.79 -30.62 -2.77
CA LYS A 201 -31.32 -31.23 -1.56
C LYS A 201 -30.30 -32.12 -0.87
N GLU A 202 -29.58 -32.95 -1.64
CA GLU A 202 -28.58 -33.88 -1.11
C GLU A 202 -27.43 -33.15 -0.39
N TYR A 203 -26.87 -32.11 -1.02
CA TYR A 203 -25.68 -31.44 -0.49
C TYR A 203 -25.97 -30.20 0.37
N GLY A 204 -27.24 -29.81 0.47
CA GLY A 204 -27.67 -28.60 1.17
C GLY A 204 -27.12 -27.32 0.51
N ILE A 205 -27.07 -27.29 -0.82
CA ILE A 205 -26.55 -26.16 -1.61
C ILE A 205 -27.71 -25.55 -2.38
N ALA A 206 -27.87 -24.23 -2.35
CA ALA A 206 -28.96 -23.55 -3.09
C ALA A 206 -28.88 -23.86 -4.59
N ARG A 207 -30.04 -24.08 -5.23
CA ARG A 207 -30.15 -24.43 -6.64
C ARG A 207 -29.44 -23.41 -7.53
N GLU A 208 -29.63 -22.13 -7.24
CA GLU A 208 -29.01 -21.00 -7.93
C GLU A 208 -27.48 -21.04 -7.82
N THR A 209 -26.95 -21.54 -6.70
CA THR A 209 -25.50 -21.68 -6.52
C THR A 209 -24.99 -22.84 -7.38
N ILE A 210 -25.62 -24.01 -7.35
CA ILE A 210 -25.21 -25.12 -8.24
C ILE A 210 -25.29 -24.68 -9.70
N SER A 211 -26.37 -24.00 -10.08
CA SER A 211 -26.54 -23.46 -11.43
C SER A 211 -25.41 -22.52 -11.84
N VAL A 212 -24.81 -21.74 -10.94
CA VAL A 212 -23.67 -20.83 -11.22
C VAL A 212 -22.33 -21.58 -11.35
N TYR A 213 -22.17 -22.72 -10.70
CA TYR A 213 -20.92 -23.50 -10.74
C TYR A 213 -20.92 -24.61 -11.78
N LEU A 214 -22.10 -24.96 -12.31
CA LEU A 214 -22.28 -25.98 -13.33
C LEU A 214 -21.35 -25.78 -14.54
N ASN A 215 -20.61 -26.83 -14.91
CA ASN A 215 -19.67 -26.86 -16.05
C ASN A 215 -18.53 -25.83 -16.01
N THR A 216 -18.34 -25.13 -14.89
CA THR A 216 -17.27 -24.11 -14.78
C THR A 216 -15.90 -24.68 -14.45
N TYR A 217 -15.85 -25.98 -14.07
CA TYR A 217 -14.67 -26.64 -13.50
C TYR A 217 -14.13 -25.95 -12.23
N VAL A 218 -14.93 -25.11 -11.58
CA VAL A 218 -14.61 -24.51 -10.28
C VAL A 218 -15.27 -25.36 -9.19
N PRO A 219 -14.51 -25.95 -8.25
CA PRO A 219 -15.08 -26.69 -7.15
C PRO A 219 -15.84 -25.77 -6.19
N TYR A 220 -17.02 -26.22 -5.73
CA TYR A 220 -17.78 -25.58 -4.66
C TYR A 220 -18.03 -26.60 -3.55
N LYS A 221 -17.58 -26.30 -2.32
CA LYS A 221 -17.63 -27.24 -1.18
C LYS A 221 -16.98 -28.59 -1.50
N ASN A 222 -15.85 -28.58 -2.21
CA ASN A 222 -15.15 -29.79 -2.69
C ASN A 222 -15.97 -30.62 -3.69
N LEU A 223 -16.95 -30.02 -4.37
CA LEU A 223 -17.76 -30.71 -5.38
C LEU A 223 -17.62 -30.01 -6.74
N LEU A 224 -17.49 -30.82 -7.79
CA LEU A 224 -17.57 -30.40 -9.18
C LEU A 224 -18.92 -30.83 -9.74
N PHE A 225 -19.62 -29.87 -10.36
CA PHE A 225 -20.94 -30.05 -10.93
C PHE A 225 -20.84 -30.03 -12.45
N LEU A 226 -21.05 -31.18 -13.11
CA LEU A 226 -20.88 -31.32 -14.56
C LEU A 226 -22.10 -31.96 -15.21
N THR A 227 -22.47 -31.53 -16.41
CA THR A 227 -23.52 -32.19 -17.22
C THR A 227 -23.01 -33.39 -17.99
N ASN A 228 -21.70 -33.45 -18.21
CA ASN A 228 -21.04 -34.53 -18.93
C ASN A 228 -20.14 -35.32 -17.98
N LYS A 229 -20.08 -36.64 -18.19
CA LYS A 229 -19.15 -37.51 -17.49
C LYS A 229 -17.72 -37.16 -17.87
N ILE A 230 -16.80 -37.14 -16.91
CA ILE A 230 -15.37 -36.97 -17.16
C ILE A 230 -14.84 -38.24 -17.83
N GLU A 231 -14.29 -38.07 -19.03
CA GLU A 231 -13.60 -39.14 -19.77
C GLU A 231 -12.09 -39.15 -19.53
N CYS A 232 -11.49 -37.95 -19.36
CA CYS A 232 -10.06 -37.77 -19.12
C CYS A 232 -9.83 -36.93 -17.86
N PHE A 233 -9.43 -37.59 -16.76
CA PHE A 233 -9.21 -36.93 -15.47
C PHE A 233 -8.00 -35.97 -15.47
N ASP A 234 -6.96 -36.26 -16.26
CA ASP A 234 -5.81 -35.36 -16.40
C ASP A 234 -6.21 -34.02 -17.04
N LEU A 235 -7.03 -34.09 -18.10
CA LEU A 235 -7.56 -32.90 -18.76
C LEU A 235 -8.50 -32.14 -17.82
N ALA A 236 -9.41 -32.85 -17.14
CA ALA A 236 -10.31 -32.23 -16.17
C ALA A 236 -9.53 -31.57 -15.02
N GLY A 237 -8.45 -32.18 -14.53
CA GLY A 237 -7.57 -31.60 -13.52
C GLY A 237 -6.91 -30.30 -13.99
N LYS A 238 -6.42 -30.26 -15.24
CA LYS A 238 -5.91 -29.03 -15.86
C LYS A 238 -6.99 -27.95 -15.96
N LEU A 239 -8.18 -28.31 -16.42
CA LEU A 239 -9.33 -27.39 -16.50
C LEU A 239 -9.69 -26.82 -15.12
N VAL A 240 -9.66 -27.64 -14.06
CA VAL A 240 -9.89 -27.17 -12.69
C VAL A 240 -8.78 -26.20 -12.25
N SER A 241 -7.52 -26.53 -12.50
CA SER A 241 -6.38 -25.66 -12.18
C SER A 241 -6.49 -24.31 -12.90
N ASP A 242 -6.70 -24.33 -14.21
CA ASP A 242 -6.87 -23.13 -15.03
C ASP A 242 -8.10 -22.32 -14.61
N ALA A 243 -9.19 -23.02 -14.32
CA ALA A 243 -10.42 -22.41 -13.83
C ALA A 243 -10.16 -21.68 -12.52
N MET A 244 -9.54 -22.33 -11.53
CA MET A 244 -9.21 -21.74 -10.23
C MET A 244 -8.22 -20.58 -10.36
N GLN A 245 -7.21 -20.68 -11.23
CA GLN A 245 -6.24 -19.62 -11.49
C GLN A 245 -6.90 -18.39 -12.15
N GLY A 246 -7.81 -18.61 -13.08
CA GLY A 246 -8.51 -17.56 -13.82
C GLY A 246 -9.58 -16.80 -13.02
N LEU A 247 -9.96 -17.27 -11.82
CA LEU A 247 -10.88 -16.53 -10.94
C LEU A 247 -10.21 -15.30 -10.30
N LYS A 248 -8.87 -15.18 -10.37
CA LYS A 248 -8.12 -14.03 -9.87
C LYS A 248 -8.51 -13.59 -8.44
N LEU A 249 -8.98 -14.53 -7.60
CA LEU A 249 -9.32 -14.28 -6.20
C LEU A 249 -8.13 -13.71 -5.42
N ASN A 250 -6.92 -14.01 -5.92
CA ASN A 250 -5.65 -13.60 -5.35
C ASN A 250 -5.06 -12.30 -5.94
N HIS A 251 -5.73 -11.61 -6.88
CA HIS A 251 -5.10 -10.45 -7.56
C HIS A 251 -4.96 -9.22 -6.67
N ASN A 252 -5.82 -9.09 -5.66
CA ASN A 252 -5.81 -7.99 -4.70
C ASN A 252 -5.04 -8.33 -3.41
N ILE A 253 -4.62 -9.59 -3.25
CA ILE A 253 -3.85 -10.02 -2.09
C ILE A 253 -2.60 -9.14 -2.02
N ALA A 254 -2.42 -8.45 -0.89
CA ALA A 254 -1.23 -7.66 -0.63
C ALA A 254 0.00 -8.56 -0.82
N LYS A 255 0.71 -8.35 -1.93
CA LYS A 255 1.92 -9.11 -2.22
C LYS A 255 3.06 -8.51 -1.43
N LYS A 256 3.92 -9.39 -0.93
CA LYS A 256 5.24 -9.00 -0.43
C LYS A 256 5.98 -8.23 -1.51
N ILE A 257 6.69 -7.20 -1.10
CA ILE A 257 7.50 -6.34 -1.97
C ILE A 257 8.92 -6.35 -1.43
N TRP A 258 9.83 -6.61 -2.35
CA TRP A 258 11.25 -6.56 -2.13
C TRP A 258 11.75 -5.17 -2.53
N MET A 259 12.30 -4.46 -1.56
CA MET A 259 12.86 -3.14 -1.73
C MET A 259 14.39 -3.22 -1.67
N TYR A 260 15.06 -2.59 -2.63
CA TYR A 260 16.50 -2.56 -2.75
C TYR A 260 17.00 -1.11 -2.73
N PHE A 261 18.01 -0.84 -1.91
CA PHE A 261 18.75 0.40 -1.89
C PHE A 261 20.22 0.13 -2.13
N ILE A 262 20.79 0.78 -3.16
CA ILE A 262 22.19 0.63 -3.53
C ILE A 262 22.97 1.77 -2.90
N GLU A 263 23.74 1.48 -1.85
CA GLU A 263 24.62 2.46 -1.19
C GLU A 263 25.89 2.68 -2.00
N SER A 264 26.47 1.58 -2.46
CA SER A 264 27.68 1.52 -3.27
C SER A 264 27.61 0.31 -4.21
N LYS A 265 28.58 0.16 -5.13
CA LYS A 265 28.63 -0.99 -6.04
C LYS A 265 28.65 -2.33 -5.29
N ASP A 266 29.20 -2.36 -4.09
CA ASP A 266 29.40 -3.57 -3.30
C ASP A 266 28.44 -3.67 -2.11
N THR A 267 27.51 -2.71 -1.96
CA THR A 267 26.62 -2.63 -0.80
C THR A 267 25.18 -2.41 -1.24
N VAL A 268 24.41 -3.50 -1.18
CA VAL A 268 22.97 -3.50 -1.45
C VAL A 268 22.20 -3.81 -0.18
N VAL A 269 21.38 -2.86 0.25
CA VAL A 269 20.44 -3.05 1.36
C VAL A 269 19.14 -3.60 0.79
N LYS A 270 18.79 -4.82 1.18
CA LYS A 270 17.53 -5.49 0.86
C LYS A 270 16.58 -5.36 2.04
N THR A 271 15.32 -4.99 1.77
CA THR A 271 14.26 -4.94 2.78
C THR A 271 13.01 -5.60 2.22
N GLU A 272 12.43 -6.51 2.97
CA GLU A 272 11.16 -7.16 2.65
C GLU A 272 10.02 -6.43 3.36
N LEU A 273 8.95 -6.14 2.61
CA LEU A 273 7.77 -5.43 3.11
C LEU A 273 6.51 -6.18 2.72
N GLU A 274 5.52 -6.20 3.61
CA GLU A 274 4.32 -7.04 3.44
C GLU A 274 3.31 -6.52 2.41
N SER A 275 3.40 -5.24 1.99
CA SER A 275 2.43 -4.64 1.07
C SER A 275 2.95 -3.40 0.33
N LYS A 276 2.24 -3.00 -0.74
CA LYS A 276 2.42 -1.70 -1.40
C LYS A 276 2.24 -0.52 -0.45
N SER A 277 1.29 -0.61 0.48
CA SER A 277 1.01 0.46 1.45
C SER A 277 2.14 0.61 2.45
N ALA A 278 2.74 -0.50 2.90
CA ALA A 278 3.91 -0.48 3.76
C ALA A 278 5.09 0.25 3.08
N VAL A 279 5.34 -0.05 1.80
CA VAL A 279 6.36 0.64 0.98
C VAL A 279 6.03 2.13 0.81
N ALA A 280 4.78 2.46 0.43
CA ALA A 280 4.32 3.83 0.25
C ALA A 280 4.53 4.68 1.51
N LYS A 281 4.18 4.12 2.67
CA LYS A 281 4.37 4.76 3.97
C LYS A 281 5.84 4.93 4.32
N LEU A 282 6.66 3.89 4.12
CA LEU A 282 8.10 3.94 4.40
C LEU A 282 8.81 5.01 3.57
N LEU A 283 8.46 5.11 2.29
CA LEU A 283 9.06 6.05 1.35
C LEU A 283 8.40 7.44 1.37
N GLY A 284 7.28 7.61 2.10
CA GLY A 284 6.53 8.86 2.18
C GLY A 284 5.88 9.28 0.86
N VAL A 285 5.43 8.32 0.04
CA VAL A 285 4.85 8.57 -1.30
C VAL A 285 3.44 8.03 -1.44
N GLN A 286 2.72 8.46 -2.48
CA GLN A 286 1.38 7.95 -2.79
C GLN A 286 1.46 6.54 -3.41
N HIS A 287 0.40 5.74 -3.20
CA HIS A 287 0.26 4.38 -3.77
C HIS A 287 0.48 4.33 -5.29
N LEU A 288 -0.02 5.33 -6.01
CA LEU A 288 0.12 5.40 -7.47
C LEU A 288 1.60 5.45 -7.88
N VAL A 289 2.46 6.10 -7.08
CA VAL A 289 3.90 6.16 -7.34
C VAL A 289 4.50 4.77 -7.20
N ILE A 290 4.15 4.02 -6.15
CA ILE A 290 4.59 2.61 -5.98
C ILE A 290 4.17 1.77 -7.19
N THR A 291 2.90 1.80 -7.56
CA THR A 291 2.38 1.04 -8.72
C THR A 291 3.11 1.40 -10.02
N ASN A 292 3.46 2.67 -10.20
CA ASN A 292 4.15 3.10 -11.41
C ASN A 292 5.61 2.66 -11.49
N HIS A 293 6.26 2.33 -10.36
CA HIS A 293 7.68 1.95 -10.31
C HIS A 293 7.92 0.48 -9.98
N LEU A 294 6.89 -0.23 -9.52
CA LEU A 294 6.95 -1.65 -9.17
C LEU A 294 7.36 -2.50 -10.37
N ASP A 295 8.34 -3.37 -10.16
CA ASP A 295 8.95 -4.25 -11.18
C ASP A 295 9.60 -3.49 -12.35
N LYS A 296 9.91 -2.20 -12.17
CA LYS A 296 10.54 -1.38 -13.22
C LYS A 296 11.92 -0.90 -12.79
N LEU A 297 12.89 -1.10 -13.68
CA LEU A 297 14.24 -0.59 -13.55
C LEU A 297 14.32 0.88 -13.96
N ILE A 298 13.68 1.75 -13.16
CA ILE A 298 13.67 3.20 -13.40
C ILE A 298 14.91 3.83 -12.78
N LYS A 299 15.70 4.53 -13.60
CA LYS A 299 16.88 5.28 -13.15
C LYS A 299 16.51 6.26 -12.03
N GLY A 300 17.11 6.10 -10.86
CA GLY A 300 16.80 6.95 -9.70
C GLY A 300 15.89 6.30 -8.66
N GLY A 301 15.11 5.28 -9.06
CA GLY A 301 14.10 4.65 -8.20
C GLY A 301 13.14 5.68 -7.56
N ILE A 302 12.45 5.26 -6.51
CA ILE A 302 11.68 6.15 -5.62
C ILE A 302 12.58 6.52 -4.45
N ASN A 303 12.99 7.78 -4.35
CA ASN A 303 13.92 8.25 -3.30
C ASN A 303 15.18 7.38 -3.18
N GLY A 304 15.64 6.84 -4.30
CA GLY A 304 16.81 5.98 -4.32
C GLY A 304 16.53 4.49 -4.22
N HIS A 305 15.30 4.09 -3.91
CA HIS A 305 14.88 2.70 -3.68
C HIS A 305 14.21 2.10 -4.92
N TYR A 306 14.45 0.82 -5.14
CA TYR A 306 13.87 0.03 -6.22
C TYR A 306 12.97 -1.04 -5.63
N ILE A 307 11.83 -1.31 -6.25
CA ILE A 307 10.77 -2.11 -5.64
C ILE A 307 10.26 -3.16 -6.63
N PHE A 308 10.17 -4.41 -6.16
CA PHE A 308 9.81 -5.57 -6.98
C PHE A 308 8.80 -6.46 -6.24
N ASN A 309 7.89 -7.10 -6.97
CA ASN A 309 6.95 -8.10 -6.47
C ASN A 309 7.60 -9.49 -6.31
N HIS A 310 8.90 -9.60 -6.53
CA HIS A 310 9.67 -10.81 -6.37
C HIS A 310 11.08 -10.45 -5.89
N GLU A 311 11.75 -11.42 -5.29
CA GLU A 311 13.17 -11.31 -5.01
C GLU A 311 13.97 -11.38 -6.30
N LEU A 312 14.86 -10.41 -6.51
CA LEU A 312 15.77 -10.40 -7.65
C LEU A 312 16.81 -11.52 -7.53
N ASN A 313 17.07 -12.21 -8.64
CA ASN A 313 18.22 -13.11 -8.75
C ASN A 313 19.53 -12.33 -9.00
N ASP A 314 20.67 -13.02 -8.95
CA ASP A 314 22.00 -12.41 -9.07
C ASP A 314 22.15 -11.59 -10.37
N LEU A 315 21.65 -12.10 -11.50
CA LEU A 315 21.73 -11.41 -12.79
C LEU A 315 20.88 -10.13 -12.82
N GLU A 316 19.70 -10.16 -12.20
CA GLU A 316 18.83 -8.98 -12.08
C GLU A 316 19.42 -7.96 -11.11
N LEU A 317 20.07 -8.42 -10.05
CA LEU A 317 20.76 -7.57 -9.09
C LEU A 317 21.95 -6.86 -9.73
N GLU A 318 22.74 -7.55 -10.55
CA GLU A 318 23.83 -6.94 -11.34
C GLU A 318 23.31 -5.83 -12.26
N LYS A 319 22.23 -6.08 -13.00
CA LYS A 319 21.58 -5.08 -13.86
C LYS A 319 21.10 -3.87 -13.06
N LEU A 320 20.57 -4.11 -11.86
CA LEU A 320 20.13 -3.06 -10.97
C LEU A 320 21.31 -2.20 -10.49
N ILE A 321 22.42 -2.83 -10.11
CA ILE A 321 23.66 -2.15 -9.70
C ILE A 321 24.20 -1.31 -10.86
N GLU A 322 24.29 -1.87 -12.06
CA GLU A 322 24.73 -1.15 -13.27
C GLU A 322 23.85 0.08 -13.53
N LEU A 323 22.53 -0.10 -13.51
CA LEU A 323 21.58 0.99 -13.73
C LEU A 323 21.64 2.07 -12.64
N SER A 324 21.89 1.67 -11.39
CA SER A 324 22.08 2.59 -10.28
C SER A 324 23.34 3.44 -10.45
N SER A 325 24.42 2.86 -10.98
CA SER A 325 25.70 3.53 -11.23
C SER A 325 25.59 4.64 -12.28
N LEU A 326 24.59 4.55 -13.16
CA LEU A 326 24.30 5.58 -14.16
C LEU A 326 23.66 6.84 -13.56
N ARG A 327 23.26 6.85 -12.28
CA ARG A 327 22.66 8.04 -11.61
C ARG A 327 23.63 9.22 -11.63
N LYS A 328 23.25 10.27 -12.38
CA LYS A 328 24.12 11.44 -12.57
C LYS A 328 24.17 12.46 -11.43
N THR A 329 23.39 12.37 -10.33
CA THR A 329 23.09 13.64 -9.60
C THR A 329 22.86 13.61 -8.08
N ARG A 330 23.19 12.56 -7.30
CA ARG A 330 23.07 12.65 -5.82
C ARG A 330 24.39 12.52 -5.04
N ASN A 331 25.27 11.59 -5.39
CA ASN A 331 26.52 11.35 -4.64
C ASN A 331 27.74 12.00 -5.30
N ARG A 332 27.61 13.24 -5.81
CA ARG A 332 28.77 13.99 -6.28
C ARG A 332 29.28 14.87 -5.17
N THR A 333 30.59 14.80 -4.95
CA THR A 333 31.29 15.75 -4.10
C THR A 333 31.13 17.15 -4.68
N VAL A 334 30.83 18.14 -3.85
CA VAL A 334 30.71 19.54 -4.27
C VAL A 334 31.70 20.37 -3.48
N TRP A 335 32.53 21.13 -4.19
CA TRP A 335 33.41 22.14 -3.64
C TRP A 335 32.76 23.51 -3.84
N ALA A 336 32.56 24.24 -2.74
CA ALA A 336 31.94 25.56 -2.76
C ALA A 336 32.97 26.63 -2.38
N TYR A 337 33.19 27.58 -3.28
CA TYR A 337 34.16 28.66 -3.12
C TYR A 337 33.46 29.99 -2.97
N ASN A 338 33.97 30.86 -2.09
CA ASN A 338 33.59 32.26 -2.10
C ASN A 338 34.00 32.86 -3.45
N ALA A 339 33.05 33.44 -4.17
CA ALA A 339 33.30 33.93 -5.53
C ALA A 339 34.31 35.10 -5.60
N ILE A 340 34.51 35.82 -4.50
CA ILE A 340 35.41 36.98 -4.41
C ILE A 340 36.83 36.53 -4.03
N THR A 341 36.95 35.71 -2.98
CA THR A 341 38.27 35.30 -2.46
C THR A 341 38.79 34.00 -3.08
N LEU A 342 37.92 33.19 -3.69
CA LEU A 342 38.17 31.80 -4.10
C LEU A 342 38.72 30.91 -2.97
N GLU A 343 38.42 31.28 -1.73
CA GLU A 343 38.61 30.41 -0.57
C GLU A 343 37.44 29.46 -0.44
N LEU A 344 37.70 28.26 0.08
CA LEU A 344 36.66 27.30 0.36
C LEU A 344 35.78 27.83 1.48
N ILE A 345 34.46 27.79 1.27
CA ILE A 345 33.49 28.20 2.30
C ILE A 345 33.48 27.18 3.45
N THR A 346 33.75 25.91 3.12
CA THR A 346 33.88 24.78 4.04
C THR A 346 34.62 23.64 3.31
N ASP A 347 34.97 22.58 4.03
CA ASP A 347 35.35 21.30 3.43
C ASP A 347 34.30 20.81 2.42
N SER A 348 34.71 19.96 1.49
CA SER A 348 33.84 19.51 0.41
C SER A 348 32.58 18.81 0.92
N PHE A 349 31.45 19.07 0.27
CA PHE A 349 30.20 18.39 0.57
C PHE A 349 30.21 17.02 -0.10
N ASN A 350 29.91 15.96 0.64
CA ASN A 350 29.87 14.60 0.07
C ASN A 350 28.67 14.32 -0.86
N SER A 351 27.77 15.30 -1.02
CA SER A 351 26.63 15.22 -1.93
C SER A 351 26.12 16.62 -2.27
N ILE A 352 25.47 16.74 -3.43
CA ILE A 352 24.75 17.95 -3.85
C ILE A 352 23.65 18.33 -2.85
N GLN A 353 23.00 17.32 -2.26
CA GLN A 353 21.92 17.50 -1.29
C GLN A 353 22.43 18.20 -0.02
N LYS A 354 23.56 17.77 0.54
CA LYS A 354 24.17 18.43 1.71
C LYS A 354 24.61 19.86 1.40
N ALA A 355 25.15 20.11 0.21
CA ALA A 355 25.46 21.47 -0.21
C ALA A 355 24.18 22.34 -0.24
N ALA A 356 23.09 21.81 -0.81
CA ALA A 356 21.82 22.51 -0.89
C ALA A 356 21.23 22.84 0.50
N GLU A 357 21.31 21.90 1.43
CA GLU A 357 20.91 22.08 2.84
C GLU A 357 21.74 23.16 3.53
N PHE A 358 23.06 23.15 3.36
CA PHE A 358 23.96 24.15 3.93
C PHE A 358 23.62 25.57 3.47
N PHE A 359 23.35 25.75 2.17
CA PHE A 359 22.98 27.06 1.61
C PHE A 359 21.48 27.40 1.75
N ASN A 360 20.69 26.50 2.34
CA ASN A 360 19.24 26.62 2.46
C ASN A 360 18.53 26.89 1.11
N VAL A 361 18.86 26.08 0.10
CA VAL A 361 18.31 26.19 -1.27
C VAL A 361 17.83 24.83 -1.79
N ASP A 362 17.04 24.85 -2.85
CA ASP A 362 16.67 23.63 -3.56
C ASP A 362 17.90 22.99 -4.25
N TYR A 363 18.02 21.66 -4.18
CA TYR A 363 19.16 20.93 -4.74
C TYR A 363 19.37 21.20 -6.24
N ARG A 364 18.29 21.42 -7.02
CA ARG A 364 18.38 21.76 -8.45
C ARG A 364 19.06 23.09 -8.67
N SER A 365 18.99 23.99 -7.69
CA SER A 365 19.66 25.29 -7.72
C SER A 365 21.18 25.11 -7.69
N VAL A 366 21.69 24.16 -6.90
CA VAL A 366 23.13 23.83 -6.89
C VAL A 366 23.53 23.13 -8.19
N VAL A 367 22.76 22.13 -8.62
CA VAL A 367 23.00 21.41 -9.90
C VAL A 367 23.13 22.36 -11.08
N ARG A 368 22.27 23.38 -11.15
CA ARG A 368 22.25 24.32 -12.28
C ARG A 368 23.52 25.16 -12.43
N HIS A 369 24.26 25.38 -11.34
CA HIS A 369 25.44 26.26 -11.35
C HIS A 369 26.75 25.49 -11.11
N LEU A 370 26.68 24.18 -10.93
CA LEU A 370 27.83 23.30 -10.77
C LEU A 370 28.67 23.29 -12.05
N ASP A 371 29.97 23.56 -11.93
CA ASP A 371 30.97 23.65 -13.00
C ASP A 371 30.64 24.70 -14.10
N THR A 372 29.75 25.64 -13.83
CA THR A 372 29.39 26.68 -14.83
C THR A 372 30.37 27.84 -14.89
N GLU A 373 31.28 27.94 -13.91
CA GLU A 373 32.19 29.08 -13.71
C GLU A 373 31.46 30.43 -13.52
N LEU A 374 30.15 30.39 -13.25
CA LEU A 374 29.33 31.57 -12.98
C LEU A 374 29.05 31.68 -11.49
N ALA A 375 29.45 32.81 -10.91
CA ALA A 375 29.16 33.14 -9.52
C ALA A 375 27.66 33.31 -9.32
N THR A 376 27.14 32.75 -8.22
CA THR A 376 25.73 32.81 -7.88
C THR A 376 25.49 33.06 -6.40
N LYS A 377 24.50 33.88 -6.06
CA LYS A 377 24.03 34.12 -4.69
C LYS A 377 23.20 32.93 -4.20
N LYS A 378 23.61 32.31 -3.09
CA LYS A 378 22.91 31.21 -2.41
C LYS A 378 22.96 31.44 -0.91
N GLY A 379 21.80 31.58 -0.28
CA GLY A 379 21.71 32.14 1.07
C GLY A 379 22.39 33.51 1.12
N ASN A 380 23.30 33.68 2.08
CA ASN A 380 24.07 34.92 2.27
C ASN A 380 25.44 34.91 1.55
N TYR A 381 25.72 33.89 0.74
CA TYR A 381 27.02 33.72 0.08
C TYR A 381 26.93 34.01 -1.41
N LEU A 382 27.95 34.68 -1.96
CA LEU A 382 28.24 34.67 -3.39
C LEU A 382 29.22 33.52 -3.65
N VAL A 383 28.77 32.48 -4.35
CA VAL A 383 29.44 31.18 -4.39
C VAL A 383 29.65 30.66 -5.82
N LEU A 384 30.74 29.94 -6.02
CA LEU A 384 31.01 29.09 -7.18
C LEU A 384 31.00 27.62 -6.75
N PHE A 385 30.36 26.76 -7.54
CA PHE A 385 30.28 25.32 -7.28
C PHE A 385 31.08 24.52 -8.30
N PHE A 386 31.89 23.57 -7.83
CA PHE A 386 32.64 22.65 -8.68
C PHE A 386 32.53 21.21 -8.20
N ASN A 387 32.58 20.26 -9.13
CA ASN A 387 32.70 18.83 -8.79
C ASN A 387 34.09 18.49 -8.23
N ASP A 388 35.12 19.17 -8.74
CA ASP A 388 36.51 18.95 -8.38
C ASP A 388 37.11 20.16 -7.68
N LYS A 389 38.15 19.91 -6.88
CA LYS A 389 38.90 20.97 -6.20
C LYS A 389 39.61 21.83 -7.26
N LEU A 390 39.43 23.15 -7.19
CA LEU A 390 40.08 24.09 -8.10
C LEU A 390 41.60 24.03 -7.98
N THR A 391 42.27 23.92 -9.13
CA THR A 391 43.71 24.09 -9.28
C THR A 391 44.11 25.56 -9.17
N ASP A 392 45.36 25.84 -8.79
CA ASP A 392 45.84 27.21 -8.62
C ASP A 392 45.77 28.04 -9.91
N LEU A 393 46.01 27.39 -11.06
CA LEU A 393 45.90 28.01 -12.38
C LEU A 393 44.46 28.46 -12.67
N LYS A 394 43.47 27.59 -12.38
CA LYS A 394 42.07 27.90 -12.59
C LYS A 394 41.56 28.98 -11.63
N ARG A 395 42.07 29.02 -10.39
CA ARG A 395 41.76 30.12 -9.44
C ARG A 395 42.24 31.47 -9.97
N LYS A 396 43.46 31.55 -10.48
CA LYS A 396 44.00 32.79 -11.07
C LYS A 396 43.17 33.26 -12.27
N GLU A 397 42.72 32.34 -13.12
CA GLU A 397 41.86 32.66 -14.26
C GLU A 397 40.51 33.25 -13.81
N LEU A 398 39.86 32.62 -12.82
CA LEU A 398 38.56 33.04 -12.31
C LEU A 398 38.61 34.37 -11.56
N LEU A 399 39.68 34.64 -10.80
CA LEU A 399 39.88 35.93 -10.13
C LEU A 399 39.94 37.10 -11.13
N ASN A 400 40.54 36.88 -12.30
CA ASN A 400 40.68 37.91 -13.32
C ASN A 400 39.42 38.10 -14.17
N ASN A 401 38.52 37.11 -14.24
CA ASN A 401 37.38 37.08 -15.15
C ASN A 401 36.09 36.59 -14.48
N LEU A 402 35.80 37.07 -13.27
CA LEU A 402 34.61 36.67 -12.54
C LEU A 402 33.33 37.09 -13.27
N LYS A 403 32.45 36.12 -13.56
CA LYS A 403 31.16 36.34 -14.24
C LYS A 403 30.01 35.97 -13.30
N LEU A 404 29.02 36.84 -13.22
CA LEU A 404 27.78 36.61 -12.46
C LEU A 404 26.73 35.89 -13.32
N ALA A 405 25.97 34.98 -12.71
CA ALA A 405 24.85 34.33 -13.37
C ALA A 405 23.74 35.36 -13.73
N LYS A 406 23.29 35.38 -14.99
CA LYS A 406 22.35 36.39 -15.51
C LYS A 406 20.91 36.31 -14.95
N ASN A 407 20.58 35.27 -14.18
CA ASN A 407 19.22 34.96 -13.71
C ASN A 407 19.10 34.93 -12.18
N GLU A 408 19.86 35.76 -11.48
CA GLU A 408 19.72 35.91 -10.04
C GLU A 408 18.47 36.73 -9.74
N THR A 409 17.68 36.28 -8.77
CA THR A 409 16.50 36.99 -8.31
C THR A 409 16.91 38.39 -7.86
N THR A 410 16.41 39.43 -8.54
CA THR A 410 16.65 40.82 -8.15
C THR A 410 16.01 41.08 -6.79
N GLU A 411 16.81 41.52 -5.82
CA GLU A 411 16.30 42.01 -4.54
C GLU A 411 15.44 43.26 -4.75
N ILE A 412 14.35 43.37 -4.00
CA ILE A 412 13.39 44.45 -4.13
C ILE A 412 13.25 45.17 -2.79
N TRP A 413 13.67 46.42 -2.76
CA TRP A 413 13.51 47.34 -1.64
C TRP A 413 12.21 48.11 -1.78
N VAL A 414 11.42 48.17 -0.72
CA VAL A 414 10.08 48.75 -0.75
C VAL A 414 9.95 49.84 0.31
N TYR A 415 9.59 51.05 -0.13
CA TYR A 415 9.52 52.24 0.71
C TYR A 415 8.12 52.84 0.71
N LYS A 416 7.78 53.51 1.80
CA LYS A 416 6.68 54.47 1.89
C LYS A 416 7.23 55.87 2.03
N LYS A 417 6.57 56.85 1.41
CA LYS A 417 6.95 58.27 1.56
C LYS A 417 6.14 58.88 2.69
N LEU A 418 6.83 59.40 3.72
CA LEU A 418 6.27 60.12 4.87
C LEU A 418 7.08 61.40 5.05
N ASP A 419 6.42 62.56 5.06
CA ASP A 419 7.04 63.89 5.22
C ASP A 419 8.29 64.09 4.33
N ASP A 420 8.14 63.79 3.04
CA ASP A 420 9.20 63.84 2.02
C ASP A 420 10.41 62.92 2.20
N LYS A 421 10.36 61.98 3.16
CA LYS A 421 11.39 60.95 3.36
C LYS A 421 10.88 59.57 2.98
N PHE A 422 11.76 58.77 2.35
CA PHE A 422 11.49 57.36 2.06
C PHE A 422 11.81 56.51 3.29
N ILE A 423 10.78 55.87 3.85
CA ILE A 423 10.89 54.97 4.99
C ILE A 423 10.75 53.54 4.48
N LEU A 424 11.76 52.70 4.76
CA LEU A 424 11.76 51.30 4.36
C LEU A 424 10.64 50.56 5.12
N MET A 425 9.81 49.80 4.40
CA MET A 425 8.64 49.15 4.98
C MET A 425 8.97 48.01 5.96
N ASN A 426 10.17 47.44 5.87
CA ASN A 426 10.60 46.31 6.68
C ASN A 426 11.79 46.78 7.54
N SER A 427 11.54 47.16 8.79
CA SER A 427 12.55 47.67 9.71
C SER A 427 13.59 46.62 10.13
N ASN A 428 13.36 45.35 9.81
CA ASN A 428 14.32 44.25 9.98
C ASN A 428 15.11 44.01 8.66
N GLU A 429 15.89 45.03 8.30
CA GLU A 429 17.11 45.12 7.45
C GLU A 429 17.32 44.40 6.10
N THR A 430 16.44 43.53 5.59
CA THR A 430 16.66 42.97 4.23
C THR A 430 15.47 43.23 3.32
N GLY A 431 15.72 43.87 2.17
CA GLY A 431 14.74 43.95 1.09
C GLY A 431 14.24 42.54 0.69
N PHE A 432 13.14 42.46 -0.04
CA PHE A 432 12.62 41.16 -0.48
C PHE A 432 13.63 40.51 -1.42
N SER A 433 14.05 39.27 -1.14
CA SER A 433 15.07 38.57 -1.94
C SER A 433 14.66 38.25 -3.38
N SER A 434 13.38 38.46 -3.73
CA SER A 434 12.90 38.40 -5.10
C SER A 434 11.62 39.21 -5.31
N LYS A 435 11.35 39.57 -6.57
CA LYS A 435 10.03 40.08 -7.02
C LYS A 435 8.86 39.17 -6.65
N HIS A 436 9.08 37.85 -6.57
CA HIS A 436 8.02 36.90 -6.27
C HIS A 436 7.61 36.97 -4.81
N LEU A 437 8.59 37.05 -3.90
CA LEU A 437 8.35 37.22 -2.48
C LEU A 437 7.71 38.58 -2.18
N ALA A 438 8.21 39.64 -2.80
CA ALA A 438 7.61 40.97 -2.71
C ALA A 438 6.14 40.96 -3.18
N ALA A 439 5.85 40.31 -4.31
CA ALA A 439 4.50 40.17 -4.86
C ALA A 439 3.56 39.42 -3.89
N LYS A 440 4.04 38.33 -3.28
CA LYS A 440 3.27 37.50 -2.35
C LYS A 440 2.95 38.25 -1.05
N GLU A 441 3.96 38.83 -0.41
CA GLU A 441 3.84 39.57 0.85
C GLU A 441 2.96 40.82 0.69
N LEU A 442 3.20 41.61 -0.35
CA LEU A 442 2.45 42.84 -0.60
C LEU A 442 1.10 42.60 -1.28
N LYS A 443 0.76 41.34 -1.60
CA LYS A 443 -0.44 40.95 -2.35
C LYS A 443 -0.59 41.72 -3.67
N LEU A 444 0.53 41.87 -4.39
CA LEU A 444 0.62 42.55 -5.68
C LEU A 444 1.00 41.58 -6.81
N SER A 445 0.69 41.95 -8.06
CA SER A 445 1.14 41.15 -9.20
C SER A 445 2.62 41.40 -9.51
N HIS A 446 3.30 40.38 -10.03
CA HIS A 446 4.70 40.48 -10.50
C HIS A 446 4.89 41.54 -11.61
N LYS A 447 3.86 41.70 -12.46
CA LYS A 447 3.82 42.72 -13.51
C LYS A 447 3.73 44.12 -12.93
N THR A 448 2.94 44.32 -11.88
CA THR A 448 2.82 45.60 -11.17
C THR A 448 4.16 46.01 -10.59
N ILE A 449 4.83 45.13 -9.83
CA ILE A 449 6.14 45.45 -9.26
C ILE A 449 7.14 45.80 -10.37
N SER A 450 7.17 45.01 -11.45
CA SER A 450 8.09 45.28 -12.58
C SER A 450 7.80 46.60 -13.29
N LYS A 451 6.54 47.03 -13.36
CA LYS A 451 6.13 48.30 -14.00
C LYS A 451 6.58 49.53 -13.21
N PHE A 452 6.64 49.45 -11.89
CA PHE A 452 6.97 50.57 -11.01
C PHE A 452 8.40 50.52 -10.45
N LEU A 453 9.12 49.41 -10.65
CA LEU A 453 10.51 49.22 -10.22
C LEU A 453 11.45 50.29 -10.80
N ASN A 454 12.18 50.99 -9.93
CA ASN A 454 13.13 52.06 -10.26
C ASN A 454 12.53 53.25 -11.03
N THR A 455 11.21 53.38 -11.07
CA THR A 455 10.56 54.46 -11.83
C THR A 455 10.40 55.76 -11.04
N HIS A 456 10.70 55.74 -9.73
CA HIS A 456 10.38 56.81 -8.78
C HIS A 456 8.89 57.20 -8.71
N LYS A 457 8.01 56.38 -9.29
CA LYS A 457 6.55 56.52 -9.17
C LYS A 457 6.03 55.56 -8.12
N ASP A 458 5.06 55.99 -7.32
CA ASP A 458 4.43 55.12 -6.35
C ASP A 458 3.33 54.26 -6.99
N TYR A 459 3.05 53.14 -6.35
CA TYR A 459 1.81 52.41 -6.54
C TYR A 459 1.16 52.16 -5.18
N LYS A 460 0.02 52.80 -4.94
CA LYS A 460 -0.69 52.75 -3.65
C LYS A 460 0.21 53.20 -2.48
N GLY A 461 1.01 54.24 -2.69
CA GLY A 461 1.92 54.77 -1.67
C GLY A 461 3.20 53.96 -1.45
N LEU A 462 3.48 52.95 -2.30
CA LEU A 462 4.67 52.12 -2.25
C LEU A 462 5.62 52.42 -3.41
N TYR A 463 6.91 52.51 -3.10
CA TYR A 463 7.99 52.69 -4.07
C TYR A 463 8.90 51.47 -4.10
N PHE A 464 9.29 51.02 -5.29
CA PHE A 464 10.04 49.79 -5.50
C PHE A 464 11.40 50.09 -6.13
N TYR A 465 12.47 49.59 -5.52
CA TYR A 465 13.84 49.75 -6.04
C TYR A 465 14.59 48.43 -6.07
N SER A 466 15.45 48.25 -7.08
CA SER A 466 16.35 47.10 -7.17
C SER A 466 17.64 47.28 -6.36
N ILE A 467 17.83 48.47 -5.78
CA ILE A 467 18.97 48.87 -4.94
C ILE A 467 18.41 49.62 -3.73
N LYS A 468 19.10 49.55 -2.59
CA LYS A 468 18.74 50.33 -1.39
C LYS A 468 18.96 51.82 -1.66
N LEU A 469 17.99 52.67 -1.31
CA LEU A 469 18.07 54.13 -1.44
C LEU A 469 18.81 54.74 -0.25
#